data_AF-A0A060BNB3-F1
#
_entry.id   AF-A0A060BNB3-F1
#
_cell.length_a   1.000
_cell.length_b   1.000
_cell.length_c   1.000
_cell.angle_alpha   90.00
_cell.angle_beta   90.00
_cell.angle_gamma   90.00
#
_symmetry.space_group_name_H-M   'P 1'
#
loop_
_entity.id
_entity.type
_entity.pdbx_description
1 polymer ?
#
loop_
_entity_poly.entity_id
_entity_poly.type
_entity_poly.pdbx_seq_one_letter_code
_entity_poly.pdbx_strand_id
1 'polypeptide(L)'
;GAGLGVVLFTAWLWCVYGAGLMPALDPYASAARLMRQVGQRIGPQAELGLVAWREQNLLQADRPAVDFGFKADWRRQWQAAAPWLLAAPQRRWLLVLDQALDPCVDRAATIDAGQSNRNHWRLVPASAWRPGCRPGEAATGGDDTADDDD
;
A
#
# COMPACT_ATOMS: atom_id res chain seq x y z
N GLY A 1 39.91 -22.54 -25.99
CA GLY A 1 39.65 -23.84 -25.34
C GLY A 1 38.18 -23.95 -25.02
N ALA A 2 37.55 -25.08 -25.35
CA ALA A 2 36.11 -25.31 -25.19
C ALA A 2 35.58 -24.98 -23.76
N GLY A 3 36.40 -25.17 -22.72
CA GLY A 3 36.06 -24.81 -21.34
C GLY A 3 35.78 -23.32 -21.11
N LEU A 4 36.49 -22.42 -21.77
CA LEU A 4 36.23 -20.97 -21.66
C LEU A 4 34.86 -20.61 -22.27
N GLY A 5 34.49 -21.26 -23.37
CA GLY A 5 33.19 -21.08 -24.02
C GLY A 5 32.04 -21.52 -23.12
N VAL A 6 32.19 -22.66 -22.42
CA VAL A 6 31.17 -23.16 -21.47
C VAL A 6 31.02 -22.21 -20.28
N VAL A 7 32.13 -21.69 -19.73
CA VAL A 7 32.08 -20.75 -18.60
C VAL A 7 31.38 -19.46 -19.00
N LEU A 8 31.72 -18.88 -20.15
CA LEU A 8 31.11 -17.63 -20.63
C LEU A 8 29.62 -17.80 -20.94
N PHE A 9 29.24 -18.89 -21.59
CA PHE A 9 27.83 -19.19 -21.87
C PHE A 9 27.02 -19.38 -20.59
N THR A 10 27.56 -20.12 -19.63
CA THR A 10 26.91 -20.35 -18.33
C THR A 10 26.79 -19.04 -17.55
N ALA A 11 27.85 -18.22 -17.50
CA ALA A 11 27.80 -16.90 -16.85
C ALA A 11 26.76 -15.99 -17.49
N TRP A 12 26.70 -15.95 -18.83
CA TRP A 12 25.69 -15.18 -19.56
C TRP A 12 24.27 -15.66 -19.27
N LEU A 13 24.03 -16.98 -19.27
CA LEU A 13 22.74 -17.56 -18.91
C LEU A 13 22.31 -17.14 -17.50
N TRP A 14 23.22 -17.23 -16.52
CA TRP A 14 22.97 -16.79 -15.14
C TRP A 14 22.72 -15.29 -15.04
N CYS A 15 23.44 -14.45 -15.80
CA CYS A 15 23.21 -13.01 -15.82
C CYS A 15 21.85 -12.66 -16.42
N VAL A 16 21.48 -13.26 -17.55
CA VAL A 16 20.18 -13.02 -18.21
C VAL A 16 19.03 -13.53 -17.34
N TYR A 17 19.20 -14.72 -16.74
CA TYR A 17 18.21 -15.30 -15.86
C TYR A 17 18.06 -14.50 -14.56
N GLY A 18 19.17 -14.14 -13.90
CA GLY A 18 19.17 -13.32 -12.69
C GLY A 18 18.59 -11.92 -12.93
N ALA A 19 19.02 -11.23 -13.99
CA ALA A 19 18.53 -9.90 -14.32
C ALA A 19 17.08 -9.89 -14.83
N GLY A 20 16.62 -10.96 -15.47
CA GLY A 20 15.24 -11.08 -15.96
C GLY A 20 14.25 -11.57 -14.91
N LEU A 21 14.64 -12.50 -14.04
CA LEU A 21 13.74 -13.14 -13.08
C LEU A 21 13.63 -12.36 -11.76
N MET A 22 14.72 -11.72 -11.28
CA MET A 22 14.68 -10.96 -10.02
C MET A 22 13.68 -9.79 -10.01
N PRO A 23 13.57 -8.95 -11.06
CA PRO A 23 12.63 -7.82 -11.05
C PRO A 23 11.15 -8.24 -10.96
N ALA A 24 10.85 -9.47 -11.37
CA ALA A 24 9.50 -10.03 -11.29
C ALA A 24 9.16 -10.57 -9.90
N LEU A 25 10.18 -10.92 -9.10
CA LEU A 25 10.04 -11.52 -7.79
C LEU A 25 10.23 -10.53 -6.65
N ASP A 26 10.70 -9.30 -6.92
CA ASP A 26 10.98 -8.33 -5.87
C ASP A 26 9.70 -7.63 -5.35
N PRO A 27 9.25 -7.94 -4.11
CA PRO A 27 8.09 -7.28 -3.51
C PRO A 27 8.33 -5.77 -3.34
N TYR A 28 9.57 -5.32 -3.12
CA TYR A 28 9.91 -3.90 -3.01
C TYR A 28 9.66 -3.16 -4.31
N ALA A 29 9.96 -3.78 -5.45
CA ALA A 29 9.66 -3.20 -6.76
C ALA A 29 8.15 -3.01 -6.98
N SER A 30 7.33 -3.93 -6.43
CA SER A 30 5.87 -3.84 -6.52
C SER A 30 5.29 -2.74 -5.61
N ALA A 31 5.74 -2.64 -4.36
CA ALA A 31 5.33 -1.60 -3.43
C ALA A 31 5.77 -0.20 -3.91
N ALA A 32 7.01 -0.07 -4.39
CA ALA A 32 7.49 1.18 -4.98
C ALA A 32 6.69 1.59 -6.22
N ARG A 33 6.29 0.64 -7.06
CA ARG A 33 5.43 0.91 -8.22
C ARG A 33 4.04 1.38 -7.79
N LEU A 34 3.45 0.72 -6.79
CA LEU A 34 2.17 1.12 -6.20
C LEU A 34 2.24 2.55 -5.66
N MET A 35 3.25 2.86 -4.83
CA MET A 35 3.37 4.19 -4.21
C MET A 35 3.61 5.31 -5.23
N ARG A 36 4.35 5.04 -6.32
CA ARG A 36 4.46 5.99 -7.45
C ARG A 36 3.10 6.25 -8.12
N GLN A 37 2.29 5.21 -8.33
CA GLN A 37 0.95 5.36 -8.92
C GLN A 37 0.02 6.12 -7.98
N VAL A 38 0.06 5.83 -6.67
CA VAL A 38 -0.64 6.61 -5.64
C VAL A 38 -0.25 8.08 -5.75
N GLY A 39 1.06 8.35 -5.81
CA GLY A 39 1.61 9.68 -5.93
C GLY A 39 1.06 10.47 -7.12
N GLN A 40 1.09 9.85 -8.30
CA GLN A 40 0.56 10.40 -9.55
C GLN A 40 -0.95 10.66 -9.51
N ARG A 41 -1.71 9.77 -8.87
CA ARG A 41 -3.18 9.87 -8.83
C ARG A 41 -3.68 10.99 -7.93
N ILE A 42 -3.10 11.16 -6.74
CA ILE A 42 -3.57 12.17 -5.79
C ILE A 42 -2.93 13.55 -6.01
N GLY A 43 -1.84 13.60 -6.78
CA GLY A 43 -1.16 14.83 -7.14
C GLY A 43 -0.19 15.35 -6.07
N PRO A 44 0.62 16.37 -6.41
CA PRO A 44 1.75 16.80 -5.58
C PRO A 44 1.37 17.61 -4.33
N GLN A 45 0.13 18.13 -4.26
CA GLN A 45 -0.35 18.94 -3.14
C GLN A 45 -1.12 18.13 -2.08
N ALA A 46 -1.33 16.84 -2.37
CA ALA A 46 -2.09 15.96 -1.51
C ALA A 46 -1.26 15.50 -0.31
N GLU A 47 -1.96 15.33 0.80
CA GLU A 47 -1.46 14.69 2.01
C GLU A 47 -1.94 13.23 2.02
N LEU A 48 -1.07 12.31 2.45
CA LEU A 48 -1.34 10.88 2.45
C LEU A 48 -1.40 10.34 3.88
N GLY A 49 -2.44 9.60 4.20
CA GLY A 49 -2.52 8.77 5.40
C GLY A 49 -2.60 7.29 5.01
N LEU A 50 -2.14 6.42 5.90
CA LEU A 50 -2.05 4.98 5.62
C LEU A 50 -2.88 4.19 6.63
N VAL A 51 -3.77 3.31 6.15
CA VAL A 51 -4.57 2.42 6.99
C VAL A 51 -4.38 0.98 6.55
N ALA A 52 -4.18 0.08 7.51
CA ALA A 52 -3.87 -1.34 7.29
C ALA A 52 -2.70 -1.53 6.31
N TRP A 53 -1.66 -0.71 6.48
CA TRP A 53 -0.52 -0.63 5.56
C TRP A 53 0.57 -1.67 5.86
N ARG A 54 1.36 -2.00 4.84
CA ARG A 54 2.61 -2.78 4.96
C ARG A 54 3.80 -1.85 5.02
N GLU A 55 4.85 -2.19 5.75
CA GLU A 55 6.03 -1.32 5.94
C GLU A 55 6.63 -0.78 4.65
N GLN A 56 6.64 -1.58 3.60
CA GLN A 56 7.08 -1.15 2.28
C GLN A 56 6.26 0.03 1.72
N ASN A 57 4.97 0.16 2.05
CA ASN A 57 4.16 1.30 1.61
C ASN A 57 4.62 2.60 2.26
N LEU A 58 4.88 2.59 3.56
CA LEU A 58 5.37 3.77 4.28
C LEU A 58 6.77 4.16 3.79
N LEU A 59 7.67 3.18 3.69
CA LEU A 59 9.07 3.42 3.27
C LEU A 59 9.19 3.90 1.81
N GLN A 60 8.27 3.51 0.94
CA GLN A 60 8.29 3.86 -0.49
C GLN A 60 7.37 5.03 -0.85
N ALA A 61 6.76 5.69 0.13
CA ALA A 61 5.93 6.86 -0.11
C ALA A 61 6.76 8.00 -0.73
N ASP A 62 6.21 8.66 -1.75
CA ASP A 62 6.84 9.81 -2.42
C ASP A 62 6.72 11.12 -1.61
N ARG A 63 6.02 11.07 -0.47
CA ARG A 63 5.75 12.17 0.45
C ARG A 63 5.64 11.63 1.88
N PRO A 64 5.80 12.48 2.91
CA PRO A 64 5.49 12.10 4.27
C PRO A 64 4.06 11.56 4.37
N ALA A 65 3.92 10.35 4.89
CA ALA A 65 2.64 9.71 5.09
C ALA A 65 2.31 9.62 6.59
N VAL A 66 1.07 9.90 6.94
CA VAL A 66 0.60 9.81 8.32
C VAL A 66 0.30 8.35 8.65
N ASP A 67 0.98 7.84 9.68
CA ASP A 67 0.70 6.55 10.31
C ASP A 67 -0.34 6.72 11.42
N PHE A 68 -1.36 5.86 11.42
CA PHE A 68 -2.39 5.78 12.47
C PHE A 68 -2.16 4.61 13.44
N GLY A 69 -0.97 4.03 13.42
CA GLY A 69 -0.49 2.98 14.31
C GLY A 69 -0.32 1.66 13.56
N PHE A 70 0.90 1.37 13.09
CA PHE A 70 1.23 0.13 12.37
C PHE A 70 0.72 -1.15 13.05
N LYS A 71 0.95 -1.27 14.36
CA LYS A 71 0.53 -2.42 15.19
C LYS A 71 -0.89 -2.29 15.77
N ALA A 72 -1.57 -1.17 15.53
CA ALA A 72 -2.93 -0.98 16.01
C ALA A 72 -3.91 -1.77 15.14
N ASP A 73 -4.96 -2.32 15.75
CA ASP A 73 -6.06 -2.93 15.01
C ASP A 73 -6.72 -1.92 14.05
N TRP A 74 -7.33 -2.41 12.96
CA TRP A 74 -7.86 -1.54 11.91
C TRP A 74 -8.92 -0.57 12.43
N ARG A 75 -9.71 -0.97 13.43
CA ARG A 75 -10.69 -0.09 14.06
C ARG A 75 -10.04 1.12 14.71
N ARG A 76 -8.96 0.93 15.49
CA ARG A 76 -8.20 2.04 16.09
C ARG A 76 -7.55 2.92 15.04
N GLN A 77 -6.99 2.33 13.98
CA GLN A 77 -6.45 3.11 12.87
C GLN A 77 -7.54 3.99 12.23
N TRP A 78 -8.72 3.44 11.94
CA TRP A 78 -9.84 4.20 11.38
C TRP A 78 -10.39 5.29 12.31
N GLN A 79 -10.40 5.06 13.63
CA GLN A 79 -10.80 6.06 14.61
C GLN A 79 -9.90 7.31 14.57
N ALA A 80 -8.62 7.15 14.23
CA ALA A 80 -7.70 8.27 14.04
C ALA A 80 -7.70 8.79 12.59
N ALA A 81 -7.80 7.90 11.60
CA ALA A 81 -7.70 8.24 10.19
C ALA A 81 -8.92 9.03 9.67
N ALA A 82 -10.14 8.67 10.10
CA ALA A 82 -11.35 9.33 9.66
C ALA A 82 -11.41 10.84 10.02
N PRO A 83 -11.21 11.26 11.27
CA PRO A 83 -11.19 12.69 11.59
C PRO A 83 -10.02 13.42 10.91
N TRP A 84 -8.87 12.74 10.73
CA TRP A 84 -7.76 13.31 9.98
C TRP A 84 -8.13 13.57 8.51
N LEU A 85 -8.75 12.61 7.83
CA LEU A 85 -9.22 12.73 6.45
C LEU A 85 -10.20 13.89 6.29
N LEU A 86 -11.18 13.98 7.19
CA LEU A 86 -12.25 14.97 7.15
C LEU A 86 -11.78 16.40 7.49
N ALA A 87 -10.65 16.57 8.17
CA ALA A 87 -10.13 17.89 8.53
C ALA A 87 -9.54 18.69 7.35
N ALA A 88 -9.18 18.03 6.24
CA ALA A 88 -8.77 18.71 5.00
C ALA A 88 -9.25 17.95 3.76
N PRO A 89 -10.57 17.95 3.49
CA PRO A 89 -11.21 17.00 2.59
C PRO A 89 -10.80 17.14 1.11
N GLN A 90 -10.26 18.31 0.73
CA GLN A 90 -9.77 18.59 -0.63
C GLN A 90 -8.32 18.13 -0.85
N ARG A 91 -7.58 17.83 0.22
CA ARG A 91 -6.13 17.57 0.16
C ARG A 91 -5.74 16.23 0.74
N ARG A 92 -6.51 15.68 1.67
CA ARG A 92 -6.18 14.44 2.35
C ARG A 92 -6.79 13.23 1.67
N TRP A 93 -5.98 12.20 1.56
CA TRP A 93 -6.32 10.92 1.00
C TRP A 93 -5.80 9.82 1.92
N LEU A 94 -6.55 8.73 2.03
CA LEU A 94 -6.06 7.52 2.68
C LEU A 94 -5.71 6.47 1.62
N LEU A 95 -4.53 5.86 1.73
CA LEU A 95 -4.26 4.56 1.10
C LEU A 95 -4.67 3.48 2.08
N VAL A 96 -5.62 2.64 1.67
CA VAL A 96 -6.22 1.61 2.53
C VAL A 96 -6.13 0.27 1.82
N LEU A 97 -5.79 -0.77 2.58
CA LEU A 97 -6.02 -2.15 2.15
C LEU A 97 -7.52 -2.38 1.90
N ASP A 98 -7.90 -2.93 0.76
CA ASP A 98 -9.32 -3.02 0.33
C ASP A 98 -10.20 -3.84 1.29
N GLN A 99 -9.66 -4.91 1.87
CA GLN A 99 -10.34 -5.71 2.92
C GLN A 99 -10.48 -4.97 4.26
N ALA A 100 -9.75 -3.88 4.45
CA ALA A 100 -9.76 -3.07 5.66
C ALA A 100 -10.60 -1.80 5.52
N LEU A 101 -11.38 -1.63 4.44
CA LEU A 101 -12.29 -0.50 4.31
C LEU A 101 -13.30 -0.49 5.47
N ASP A 102 -13.42 0.64 6.15
CA ASP A 102 -14.44 0.83 7.17
C ASP A 102 -15.84 0.85 6.51
N PRO A 103 -16.89 0.31 7.15
CA PRO A 103 -18.27 0.38 6.65
C PRO A 103 -18.76 1.80 6.34
N CYS A 104 -18.19 2.82 6.99
CA CYS A 104 -18.45 4.22 6.70
C CYS A 104 -17.92 4.70 5.35
N VAL A 105 -17.08 3.93 4.68
CA VAL A 105 -16.58 4.25 3.34
C VAL A 105 -17.53 3.69 2.29
N ASP A 106 -18.05 4.56 1.43
CA ASP A 106 -18.69 4.14 0.18
C ASP A 106 -17.61 3.64 -0.78
N ARG A 107 -17.52 2.31 -0.93
CA ARG A 107 -16.57 1.67 -1.82
C ARG A 107 -16.71 2.15 -3.26
N ALA A 108 -17.90 2.50 -3.74
CA ALA A 108 -18.09 3.01 -5.11
C ALA A 108 -17.43 4.37 -5.34
N ALA A 109 -17.23 5.16 -4.27
CA ALA A 109 -16.58 6.48 -4.32
C ALA A 109 -15.06 6.42 -4.07
N THR A 110 -14.50 5.23 -3.88
CA THR A 110 -13.05 5.04 -3.74
C THR A 110 -12.38 4.77 -5.08
N ILE A 111 -11.10 5.09 -5.20
CA ILE A 111 -10.31 4.91 -6.42
C ILE A 111 -9.44 3.66 -6.26
N ASP A 112 -9.38 2.80 -7.29
CA ASP A 112 -8.45 1.68 -7.30
C ASP A 112 -6.99 2.18 -7.33
N ALA A 113 -6.21 1.84 -6.30
CA ALA A 113 -4.80 2.19 -6.19
C ALA A 113 -3.89 1.17 -6.89
N GLY A 114 -4.36 -0.07 -7.09
CA GLY A 114 -3.62 -1.17 -7.69
C GLY A 114 -3.33 -2.29 -6.70
N GLN A 115 -2.46 -3.21 -7.11
CA GLN A 115 -2.10 -4.40 -6.33
C GLN A 115 -0.60 -4.44 -6.03
N SER A 116 -0.26 -4.89 -4.83
CA SER A 116 1.12 -5.13 -4.38
C SER A 116 1.10 -6.25 -3.34
N ASN A 117 2.03 -7.20 -3.41
CA ASN A 117 2.14 -8.34 -2.47
C ASN A 117 0.80 -9.10 -2.26
N ARG A 118 0.06 -9.36 -3.35
CA ARG A 118 -1.28 -10.00 -3.36
C ARG A 118 -2.40 -9.20 -2.65
N ASN A 119 -2.10 -8.00 -2.16
CA ASN A 119 -3.06 -7.10 -1.55
C ASN A 119 -3.62 -6.12 -2.60
N HIS A 120 -4.92 -5.87 -2.53
CA HIS A 120 -5.59 -4.82 -3.32
C HIS A 120 -5.69 -3.56 -2.49
N TRP A 121 -5.36 -2.41 -3.09
CA TRP A 121 -5.28 -1.14 -2.38
C TRP A 121 -6.26 -0.14 -2.98
N ARG A 122 -6.85 0.69 -2.11
CA ARG A 122 -7.83 1.72 -2.47
C ARG A 122 -7.34 3.07 -1.99
N LEU A 123 -7.61 4.10 -2.78
CA LEU A 123 -7.50 5.49 -2.36
C LEU A 123 -8.89 5.97 -1.92
N VAL A 124 -8.95 6.46 -0.70
CA VAL A 124 -10.18 6.97 -0.08
C VAL A 124 -10.09 8.49 0.03
N PRO A 125 -10.77 9.24 -0.85
CA PRO A 125 -10.99 10.66 -0.65
C PRO A 125 -12.03 10.91 0.44
N ALA A 126 -12.09 12.12 0.98
CA ALA A 126 -13.13 12.48 1.96
C ALA A 126 -14.55 12.37 1.40
N SER A 127 -14.74 12.54 0.08
CA SER A 127 -16.04 12.34 -0.58
C SER A 127 -16.55 10.91 -0.53
N ALA A 128 -15.68 9.93 -0.27
CA ALA A 128 -16.08 8.53 -0.07
C ALA A 128 -16.57 8.25 1.36
N TRP A 129 -16.42 9.20 2.29
CA TRP A 129 -16.92 9.04 3.65
C TRP A 129 -18.41 9.37 3.75
N ARG A 130 -19.20 8.44 4.29
CA ARG A 130 -20.65 8.64 4.49
C ARG A 130 -20.92 9.75 5.52
N PRO A 131 -21.76 10.75 5.22
CA PRO A 131 -22.09 11.81 6.17
C PRO A 131 -22.67 11.29 7.49
N GLY A 132 -22.21 11.82 8.62
CA GLY A 132 -22.68 11.43 9.95
C GLY A 132 -22.22 10.06 10.44
N CYS A 133 -21.40 9.34 9.67
CA CYS A 133 -20.90 8.02 10.02
C CYS A 133 -19.76 8.09 11.05
N ARG A 134 -19.65 7.07 11.90
CA ARG A 134 -18.61 6.95 12.94
C ARG A 134 -17.71 5.73 12.67
N PRO A 135 -16.38 5.90 12.69
CA PRO A 135 -15.46 4.79 12.44
C PRO A 135 -15.59 3.68 13.48
N GLY A 136 -15.48 2.43 13.04
CA GLY A 136 -15.30 1.28 13.93
C GLY A 136 -16.54 0.45 14.27
N GLU A 137 -17.61 0.54 13.48
CA GLU A 137 -18.83 -0.23 13.72
C GLU A 137 -18.78 -1.67 13.16
N ALA A 138 -17.91 -1.99 12.18
CA ALA A 138 -17.73 -3.37 11.69
C ALA A 138 -16.39 -3.71 10.98
N ALA A 139 -15.26 -3.11 11.36
CA ALA A 139 -13.95 -3.55 10.84
C ALA A 139 -13.42 -4.74 11.66
N THR A 140 -14.03 -5.91 11.52
CA THR A 140 -13.48 -7.18 12.05
C THR A 140 -12.53 -7.79 11.03
N GLY A 141 -11.27 -7.42 11.15
CA GLY A 141 -10.12 -7.95 10.45
C GLY A 141 -8.94 -7.03 10.78
N GLY A 142 -7.68 -7.42 10.80
CA GLY A 142 -7.10 -8.74 10.95
C GLY A 142 -5.91 -8.57 11.88
N ASP A 143 -5.76 -9.52 12.78
CA ASP A 143 -4.49 -9.85 13.40
C ASP A 143 -3.60 -10.39 12.28
N ASP A 144 -2.88 -9.49 11.59
CA ASP A 144 -1.71 -9.93 10.83
C ASP A 144 -0.61 -10.10 11.89
N THR A 145 -0.59 -11.29 12.50
CA THR A 145 0.61 -11.82 13.12
C THR A 145 1.72 -11.67 12.09
N ALA A 146 2.59 -10.67 12.30
CA ALA A 146 3.94 -10.76 11.84
C ALA A 146 4.51 -11.99 12.56
N ASP A 147 4.45 -13.15 11.90
CA ASP A 147 5.35 -14.24 12.17
C ASP A 147 6.76 -13.71 11.86
N ASP A 148 7.33 -13.05 12.86
CA ASP A 148 8.76 -12.99 13.07
C ASP A 148 9.17 -14.38 13.61
N ASP A 149 9.20 -15.39 12.73
CA ASP A 149 9.83 -16.68 13.02
C ASP A 149 11.33 -16.58 12.69
N ASP A 150 12.12 -16.72 13.77
CA ASP A 150 13.58 -16.95 13.94
C ASP A 150 14.61 -15.86 13.55
#